data_AF-A0A538SVR2-F1
#
_entry.id   AF-A0A538SVR2-F1
#
_cell.length_a   1.000
_cell.length_b   1.000
_cell.length_c   1.000
_cell.angle_alpha   90.00
_cell.angle_beta   90.00
_cell.angle_gamma   90.00
#
_symmetry.space_group_name_H-M   'P 1'
#
loop_
_entity.id
_entity.type
_entity.pdbx_description
1 polymer ?
#
loop_
_entity_poly.entity_id
_entity_poly.type
_entity_poly.pdbx_seq_one_letter_code
_entity_poly.pdbx_strand_id
1 'polypeptide(L)'
;MKKLLLLVGITVAMATGTYAHAQFIYMDTNGDGLPSCFGGGTYDILYSSVTTVDIWLNTNHNADGSTASCSAQTGQPLDMFSYSLLFRSFGSGSVAYDGWTNAASGFAATTPFTHAGTDAGTDWTSQGAIFAPGLYKLGSISVTVTGTP
;
A
#
# COMPACT_ATOMS: atom_id res chain seq x y z
N MET A 1 44.28 4.99 9.28
CA MET A 1 43.78 3.60 9.43
C MET A 1 42.47 3.52 10.22
N LYS A 2 42.37 4.05 11.46
CA LYS A 2 41.12 3.99 12.26
C LYS A 2 39.87 4.62 11.60
N LYS A 3 40.02 5.73 10.86
CA LYS A 3 38.91 6.40 10.16
C LYS A 3 38.38 5.62 8.94
N LEU A 4 39.21 4.79 8.30
CA LEU A 4 38.84 4.00 7.12
C LEU A 4 38.03 2.75 7.54
N LEU A 5 38.42 2.12 8.65
CA LEU A 5 37.68 1.00 9.24
C LEU A 5 36.29 1.39 9.73
N LEU A 6 36.14 2.60 10.29
CA LEU A 6 34.85 3.12 10.73
C LEU A 6 33.90 3.33 9.53
N LEU A 7 34.41 3.87 8.42
CA LEU A 7 33.63 4.13 7.21
C LEU A 7 33.14 2.82 6.57
N VAL A 8 34.02 1.83 6.41
CA VAL A 8 33.65 0.50 5.87
C VAL A 8 32.64 -0.21 6.78
N GLY A 9 32.81 -0.11 8.10
CA GLY A 9 31.86 -0.70 9.06
C GLY A 9 30.46 -0.09 8.96
N ILE A 10 30.36 1.23 8.75
CA ILE A 10 29.08 1.92 8.58
C ILE A 10 28.41 1.53 7.25
N THR A 11 29.16 1.41 6.15
CA THR A 11 28.58 1.01 4.85
C THR A 11 28.04 -0.42 4.85
N VAL A 12 28.70 -1.34 5.55
CA VAL A 12 28.24 -2.73 5.68
C VAL A 12 26.99 -2.82 6.58
N ALA A 13 26.93 -2.04 7.65
CA ALA A 13 25.78 -2.02 8.55
C ALA A 13 24.50 -1.45 7.90
N MET A 14 24.62 -0.53 6.93
CA MET A 14 23.47 -0.03 6.17
C MET A 14 22.99 -1.00 5.07
N ALA A 15 23.79 -1.99 4.69
CA ALA A 15 23.42 -2.99 3.70
C ALA A 15 22.64 -4.18 4.29
N THR A 16 22.55 -4.29 5.62
CA THR A 16 21.84 -5.39 6.32
C THR A 16 20.45 -4.99 6.80
N GLY A 17 19.82 -4.00 6.17
CA GLY A 17 18.41 -3.69 6.43
C GLY A 17 17.58 -4.93 6.13
N THR A 18 16.95 -5.52 7.16
CA THR A 18 15.99 -6.60 6.96
C THR A 18 14.81 -6.04 6.16
N TYR A 19 14.50 -6.65 5.02
CA TYR A 19 13.31 -6.28 4.26
C TYR A 19 12.07 -6.44 5.14
N ALA A 20 11.21 -5.43 5.13
CA ALA A 20 9.87 -5.59 5.70
C ALA A 20 9.14 -6.61 4.84
N HIS A 21 9.01 -7.85 5.34
CA HIS A 21 8.18 -8.88 4.73
C HIS A 21 6.70 -8.59 5.03
N ALA A 22 6.21 -7.49 4.47
CA ALA A 22 4.80 -7.13 4.45
C ALA A 22 4.25 -7.34 3.04
N GLN A 23 2.94 -7.47 2.92
CA GLN A 23 2.28 -7.47 1.62
C GLN A 23 2.55 -6.12 0.93
N PHE A 24 2.85 -6.14 -0.36
CA PHE A 24 3.21 -4.92 -1.08
C PHE A 24 1.94 -4.14 -1.46
N ILE A 25 1.74 -2.98 -0.83
CA ILE A 25 0.62 -2.08 -1.08
C ILE A 25 1.12 -0.77 -1.70
N TYR A 26 0.41 -0.23 -2.67
CA TYR A 26 0.73 1.07 -3.26
C TYR A 26 -0.52 1.88 -3.59
N MET A 27 -0.32 3.19 -3.68
CA MET A 27 -1.33 4.18 -4.08
C MET A 27 -1.03 4.63 -5.49
N ASP A 28 -2.06 4.70 -6.32
CA ASP A 28 -2.01 5.16 -7.70
C ASP A 28 -2.96 6.36 -7.85
N THR A 29 -2.38 7.50 -8.20
CA THR A 29 -3.08 8.78 -8.35
C THR A 29 -3.29 9.17 -9.80
N ASN A 30 -2.63 8.46 -10.72
CA ASN A 30 -2.57 8.82 -12.13
C ASN A 30 -3.29 7.79 -13.04
N GLY A 31 -3.64 6.62 -12.50
CA GLY A 31 -4.41 5.56 -13.13
C GLY A 31 -3.59 4.61 -14.01
N ASP A 32 -2.26 4.63 -13.95
CA ASP A 32 -1.38 3.75 -14.73
C ASP A 32 -1.26 2.33 -14.14
N GLY A 33 -1.75 2.12 -12.92
CA GLY A 33 -1.72 0.84 -12.21
C GLY A 33 -0.32 0.41 -11.78
N LEU A 34 0.68 1.29 -11.85
CA LEU A 34 2.06 1.03 -11.47
C LEU A 34 2.42 1.75 -10.17
N PRO A 35 3.27 1.16 -9.32
CA PRO A 35 3.77 1.87 -8.15
C PRO A 35 4.74 2.98 -8.55
N SER A 36 4.55 4.18 -8.00
CA SER A 36 5.54 5.26 -8.11
C SER A 36 6.97 4.77 -7.80
N CYS A 37 7.93 5.21 -8.62
CA CYS A 37 9.37 4.93 -8.52
C CYS A 37 9.86 3.53 -8.90
N PHE A 38 9.00 2.54 -9.19
CA PHE A 38 9.43 1.21 -9.65
C PHE A 38 8.96 0.91 -11.08
N GLY A 39 9.82 0.34 -11.91
CA GLY A 39 9.42 -0.19 -13.23
C GLY A 39 9.14 0.82 -14.34
N GLY A 40 9.46 2.12 -14.14
CA GLY A 40 9.28 3.16 -15.16
C GLY A 40 7.94 3.91 -15.11
N GLY A 41 7.16 3.72 -14.03
CA GLY A 41 5.93 4.48 -13.78
C GLY A 41 6.20 5.97 -13.50
N THR A 42 5.17 6.79 -13.69
CA THR A 42 5.24 8.22 -13.34
C THR A 42 5.12 8.37 -11.81
N TYR A 43 5.65 9.44 -11.24
CA TYR A 43 5.46 9.70 -9.81
C TYR A 43 3.97 9.89 -9.51
N ASP A 44 3.47 9.12 -8.55
CA ASP A 44 2.19 9.37 -7.89
C ASP A 44 2.36 10.51 -6.91
N ILE A 45 1.73 11.65 -7.24
CA ILE A 45 1.83 12.86 -6.44
C ILE A 45 0.44 13.37 -6.16
N LEU A 46 0.16 13.56 -4.89
CA LEU A 46 -1.10 14.10 -4.41
C LEU A 46 -1.09 15.63 -4.54
N TYR A 47 -1.89 16.16 -5.47
CA TYR A 47 -2.12 17.60 -5.65
C TYR A 47 -3.58 17.95 -5.38
N SER A 48 -3.89 19.25 -5.26
CA SER A 48 -5.28 19.72 -5.08
C SER A 48 -6.24 19.34 -6.21
N SER A 49 -5.72 18.95 -7.39
CA SER A 49 -6.52 18.45 -8.51
C SER A 49 -6.82 16.95 -8.43
N VAL A 50 -6.14 16.21 -7.56
CA VAL A 50 -6.38 14.77 -7.38
C VAL A 50 -7.63 14.60 -6.54
N THR A 51 -8.61 13.91 -7.10
CA THR A 51 -9.90 13.66 -6.44
C THR A 51 -10.17 12.18 -6.18
N THR A 52 -9.31 11.30 -6.68
CA THR A 52 -9.43 9.85 -6.54
C THR A 52 -8.04 9.24 -6.46
N VAL A 53 -7.87 8.29 -5.54
CA VAL A 53 -6.64 7.51 -5.37
C VAL A 53 -7.01 6.03 -5.38
N ASP A 54 -6.41 5.29 -6.29
CA ASP A 54 -6.54 3.84 -6.40
C ASP A 54 -5.58 3.14 -5.43
N ILE A 55 -6.05 2.09 -4.79
CA ILE A 55 -5.26 1.29 -3.85
C ILE A 55 -5.08 -0.11 -4.40
N TRP A 56 -3.82 -0.50 -4.52
CA TRP A 56 -3.40 -1.78 -5.06
C TRP A 56 -2.66 -2.60 -4.02
N LEU A 57 -2.92 -3.89 -3.99
CA LEU A 57 -2.25 -4.88 -3.15
C LEU A 57 -1.67 -5.98 -4.03
N ASN A 58 -0.37 -6.20 -3.92
CA ASN A 58 0.34 -7.31 -4.52
C ASN A 58 0.71 -8.30 -3.42
N THR A 59 0.05 -9.47 -3.44
CA THR A 59 0.31 -10.52 -2.45
C THR A 59 1.36 -11.52 -2.90
N ASN A 60 1.74 -11.56 -4.20
CA ASN A 60 2.70 -12.53 -4.71
C ASN A 60 4.08 -11.95 -5.01
N HIS A 61 4.27 -10.63 -4.94
CA HIS A 61 5.57 -9.98 -5.07
C HIS A 61 5.77 -8.89 -4.01
N ASN A 62 7.01 -8.75 -3.57
CA ASN A 62 7.47 -7.62 -2.77
C ASN A 62 7.70 -6.39 -3.68
N ALA A 63 7.92 -5.22 -3.07
CA ALA A 63 8.18 -3.98 -3.81
C ALA A 63 9.40 -4.04 -4.75
N ASP A 64 10.40 -4.87 -4.43
CA ASP A 64 11.59 -5.11 -5.25
C ASP A 64 11.38 -6.12 -6.40
N GLY A 65 10.16 -6.63 -6.56
CA GLY A 65 9.80 -7.63 -7.56
C GLY A 65 10.19 -9.07 -7.21
N SER A 66 10.77 -9.33 -6.04
CA SER A 66 10.98 -10.71 -5.57
C SER A 66 9.65 -11.37 -5.18
N THR A 67 9.56 -12.69 -5.30
CA THR A 67 8.36 -13.43 -4.90
C THR A 67 8.11 -13.31 -3.40
N ALA A 68 6.89 -12.88 -3.04
CA ALA A 68 6.47 -12.82 -1.65
C ALA A 68 6.13 -14.24 -1.16
N SER A 69 6.49 -14.54 0.09
CA SER A 69 6.19 -15.83 0.73
C SER A 69 5.78 -15.62 2.18
N CYS A 70 4.94 -16.51 2.70
CA CYS A 70 4.54 -16.48 4.10
C CYS A 70 5.76 -16.77 5.00
N SER A 71 6.17 -15.80 5.81
CA SER A 71 7.33 -15.94 6.72
C SER A 71 7.08 -16.92 7.86
N ALA A 72 5.82 -17.06 8.29
CA ALA A 72 5.42 -18.02 9.32
C ALA A 72 5.44 -19.47 8.81
N GLN A 73 5.25 -19.67 7.49
CA GLN A 73 5.28 -20.98 6.87
C GLN A 73 5.86 -20.87 5.45
N THR A 74 7.19 -20.95 5.37
CA THR A 74 7.93 -20.79 4.12
C THR A 74 7.38 -21.69 3.01
N GLY A 75 7.20 -21.11 1.83
CA GLY A 75 6.67 -21.82 0.66
C GLY A 75 5.14 -21.86 0.58
N GLN A 76 4.41 -21.36 1.59
CA GLN A 76 2.97 -21.14 1.45
C GLN A 76 2.65 -19.87 0.67
N PRO A 77 1.63 -19.92 -0.21
CA PRO A 77 1.13 -18.74 -0.90
C PRO A 77 0.57 -17.72 0.09
N LEU A 78 0.67 -16.44 -0.26
CA LEU A 78 -0.03 -15.35 0.42
C LEU A 78 -1.39 -15.13 -0.24
N ASP A 79 -2.31 -16.04 0.07
CA ASP A 79 -3.72 -15.95 -0.35
C ASP A 79 -4.43 -14.81 0.39
N MET A 80 -5.55 -14.34 -0.18
CA MET A 80 -6.36 -13.27 0.40
C MET A 80 -7.79 -13.74 0.66
N PHE A 81 -8.28 -13.52 1.89
CA PHE A 81 -9.67 -13.80 2.28
C PHE A 81 -10.36 -12.59 2.93
N SER A 82 -9.61 -11.58 3.34
CA SER A 82 -10.10 -10.31 3.88
C SER A 82 -9.04 -9.24 3.73
N TYR A 83 -9.44 -7.97 3.78
CA TYR A 83 -8.54 -6.84 3.90
C TYR A 83 -9.16 -5.73 4.74
N SER A 84 -8.29 -4.96 5.41
CA SER A 84 -8.63 -3.79 6.21
C SER A 84 -7.71 -2.65 5.81
N LEU A 85 -8.29 -1.48 5.56
CA LEU A 85 -7.55 -0.30 5.14
C LEU A 85 -7.74 0.82 6.15
N LEU A 86 -6.63 1.46 6.52
CA LEU A 86 -6.59 2.69 7.31
C LEU A 86 -5.73 3.70 6.57
N PHE A 87 -6.35 4.81 6.18
CA PHE A 87 -5.72 5.97 5.59
C PHE A 87 -5.51 7.02 6.67
N ARG A 88 -4.37 7.71 6.61
CA ARG A 88 -4.07 8.83 7.50
C ARG A 88 -3.30 9.90 6.76
N SER A 89 -3.77 11.15 6.84
CA SER A 89 -3.04 12.33 6.36
C SER A 89 -2.16 12.94 7.45
N PHE A 90 -1.01 13.51 7.08
CA PHE A 90 -0.09 14.16 8.00
C PHE A 90 0.63 15.34 7.34
N GLY A 91 0.47 16.55 7.85
CA GLY A 91 1.22 17.69 7.32
C GLY A 91 0.60 19.01 7.72
N SER A 92 0.93 20.05 6.95
CA SER A 92 0.31 21.38 7.07
C SER A 92 -0.93 21.52 6.18
N GLY A 93 -1.11 20.62 5.22
CA GLY A 93 -2.34 20.47 4.44
C GLY A 93 -3.41 19.65 5.13
N SER A 94 -4.51 19.39 4.41
CA SER A 94 -5.53 18.45 4.83
C SER A 94 -6.06 17.61 3.67
N VAL A 95 -6.51 16.39 3.99
CA VAL A 95 -7.27 15.53 3.11
C VAL A 95 -8.66 15.36 3.70
N ALA A 96 -9.69 15.75 2.95
CA ALA A 96 -11.05 15.30 3.23
C ALA A 96 -11.28 13.99 2.49
N TYR A 97 -11.87 13.02 3.18
CA TYR A 97 -12.16 11.71 2.62
C TYR A 97 -13.65 11.62 2.27
N ASP A 98 -13.95 11.54 0.97
CA ASP A 98 -15.31 11.72 0.44
C ASP A 98 -16.04 10.38 0.23
N GLY A 99 -15.30 9.27 0.17
CA GLY A 99 -15.89 7.93 0.07
C GLY A 99 -14.91 6.85 -0.38
N TRP A 100 -15.38 5.61 -0.36
CA TRP A 100 -14.67 4.44 -0.87
C TRP A 100 -15.53 3.67 -1.87
N THR A 101 -14.91 3.29 -2.99
CA THR A 101 -15.48 2.40 -3.99
C THR A 101 -14.66 1.11 -4.04
N ASN A 102 -15.24 -0.01 -3.63
CA ASN A 102 -14.56 -1.31 -3.73
C ASN A 102 -14.44 -1.76 -5.20
N ALA A 103 -13.27 -2.27 -5.55
CA ALA A 103 -12.98 -2.87 -6.85
C ALA A 103 -12.61 -4.37 -6.74
N ALA A 104 -12.35 -4.87 -5.53
CA ALA A 104 -12.10 -6.30 -5.31
C ALA A 104 -13.41 -7.10 -5.39
N SER A 105 -13.61 -7.78 -6.53
CA SER A 105 -14.79 -8.60 -6.76
C SER A 105 -14.86 -9.77 -5.77
N GLY A 106 -16.08 -10.09 -5.31
CA GLY A 106 -16.31 -11.14 -4.32
C GLY A 106 -16.00 -10.75 -2.87
N PHE A 107 -15.60 -9.50 -2.61
CA PHE A 107 -15.50 -8.95 -1.27
C PHE A 107 -16.73 -8.10 -0.92
N ALA A 108 -17.22 -8.25 0.30
CA ALA A 108 -18.30 -7.46 0.88
C ALA A 108 -17.79 -6.69 2.10
N ALA A 109 -18.28 -5.47 2.28
CA ALA A 109 -17.94 -4.65 3.45
C ALA A 109 -18.43 -5.32 4.73
N THR A 110 -17.53 -5.48 5.70
CA THR A 110 -17.89 -5.81 7.09
C THR A 110 -18.01 -4.55 7.93
N THR A 111 -17.17 -3.56 7.63
CA THR A 111 -17.23 -2.22 8.20
C THR A 111 -17.36 -1.23 7.05
N PRO A 112 -18.47 -0.45 6.99
CA PRO A 112 -18.61 0.57 5.96
C PRO A 112 -17.47 1.59 6.06
N PHE A 113 -17.21 2.28 4.97
CA PHE A 113 -16.23 3.35 4.97
C PHE A 113 -16.62 4.44 5.97
N THR A 114 -15.70 4.79 6.86
CA THR A 114 -15.87 5.84 7.86
C THR A 114 -14.60 6.66 7.98
N HIS A 115 -14.72 7.88 8.49
CA HIS A 115 -13.61 8.77 8.71
C HIS A 115 -13.78 9.58 10.00
N ALA A 116 -12.67 9.92 10.64
CA ALA A 116 -12.63 10.71 11.86
C ALA A 116 -11.31 11.49 11.92
N GLY A 117 -11.39 12.82 11.93
CA GLY A 117 -10.20 13.67 11.92
C GLY A 117 -9.35 13.43 10.67
N THR A 118 -8.09 13.05 10.87
CA THR A 118 -7.12 12.73 9.80
C THR A 118 -7.21 11.32 9.28
N ASP A 119 -8.11 10.49 9.84
CA ASP A 119 -8.15 9.06 9.59
C ASP A 119 -9.39 8.68 8.79
N ALA A 120 -9.26 7.70 7.90
CA ALA A 120 -10.37 7.03 7.24
C ALA A 120 -10.10 5.55 7.08
N GLY A 121 -11.14 4.71 7.05
CA GLY A 121 -10.93 3.28 6.93
C GLY A 121 -12.18 2.49 6.56
N THR A 122 -11.95 1.25 6.17
CA THR A 122 -12.99 0.28 5.77
C THR A 122 -12.46 -1.14 5.86
N ASP A 123 -13.35 -2.10 6.11
CA ASP A 123 -13.02 -3.52 6.25
C ASP A 123 -13.87 -4.37 5.33
N TRP A 124 -13.25 -5.39 4.73
CA TRP A 124 -13.85 -6.21 3.69
C TRP A 124 -13.51 -7.69 3.87
N THR A 125 -14.49 -8.56 3.60
CA THR A 125 -14.31 -10.01 3.62
C THR A 125 -14.88 -10.67 2.37
N SER A 126 -14.23 -11.74 1.95
CA SER A 126 -14.67 -12.63 0.87
C SER A 126 -15.91 -13.49 1.19
N GLN A 127 -16.40 -13.43 2.43
CA GLN A 127 -17.48 -14.29 2.95
C GLN A 127 -17.21 -15.81 2.76
N GLY A 128 -15.95 -16.21 2.89
CA GLY A 128 -15.53 -17.62 2.88
C GLY A 128 -14.82 -18.09 1.61
N ALA A 129 -14.71 -17.24 0.58
CA ALA A 129 -13.86 -17.52 -0.57
C ALA A 129 -12.37 -17.25 -0.26
N ILE A 130 -11.47 -18.01 -0.87
CA ILE A 130 -10.02 -17.77 -0.78
C ILE A 130 -9.53 -17.39 -2.16
N PHE A 131 -8.90 -16.23 -2.26
CA PHE A 131 -8.35 -15.71 -3.51
C PHE A 131 -6.86 -16.03 -3.58
N ALA A 132 -6.44 -16.54 -4.73
CA ALA A 132 -5.06 -16.95 -4.98
C ALA A 132 -4.09 -15.75 -4.89
N PRO A 133 -2.77 -15.96 -4.83
CA PRO A 133 -1.84 -14.84 -4.76
C PRO A 133 -1.81 -14.06 -6.06
N GLY A 134 -1.72 -12.73 -5.99
CA GLY A 134 -1.75 -11.88 -7.17
C GLY A 134 -1.77 -10.40 -6.88
N LEU A 135 -1.93 -9.62 -7.96
CA LEU A 135 -2.15 -8.19 -7.90
C LEU A 135 -3.65 -7.87 -7.91
N TYR A 136 -4.10 -7.10 -6.93
CA TYR A 136 -5.49 -6.75 -6.71
C TYR A 136 -5.65 -5.23 -6.64
N LYS A 137 -6.53 -4.68 -7.47
CA LYS A 137 -7.09 -3.35 -7.21
C LYS A 137 -8.14 -3.50 -6.12
N LEU A 138 -7.83 -3.06 -4.90
CA LEU A 138 -8.75 -3.19 -3.77
C LEU A 138 -9.92 -2.24 -3.92
N GLY A 139 -9.66 -1.01 -4.35
CA GLY A 139 -10.67 0.01 -4.56
C GLY A 139 -10.07 1.38 -4.77
N SER A 140 -10.94 2.37 -4.73
CA SER A 140 -10.61 3.78 -4.94
C SER A 140 -11.17 4.61 -3.79
N ILE A 141 -10.33 5.47 -3.21
CA ILE A 141 -10.75 6.47 -2.23
C ILE A 141 -10.95 7.80 -2.94
N SER A 142 -12.12 8.41 -2.76
CA SER A 142 -12.38 9.78 -3.20
C SER A 142 -11.88 10.75 -2.15
N VAL A 143 -11.14 11.77 -2.57
CA VAL A 143 -10.48 12.72 -1.67
C VAL A 143 -10.61 14.15 -2.16
N THR A 144 -10.54 15.10 -1.24
CA THR A 144 -10.31 16.51 -1.53
C THR A 144 -9.05 16.96 -0.80
N VAL A 145 -8.09 17.51 -1.53
CA VAL A 145 -6.74 17.81 -1.02
C VAL A 145 -6.51 19.31 -0.96
N THR A 146 -6.03 19.79 0.19
CA THR A 146 -5.61 21.19 0.36
C THR A 146 -4.20 21.26 0.96
N GLY A 147 -3.38 22.19 0.50
CA GLY A 147 -2.00 22.34 0.98
C GLY A 147 -1.12 21.13 0.69
N THR A 148 -0.26 20.78 1.64
CA THR A 148 0.66 19.64 1.56
C THR A 148 0.40 18.71 2.76
N PRO A 149 -0.53 17.76 2.62
CA PRO A 149 -0.93 16.84 3.68
C PRO A 149 -0.07 15.58 3.78
#